data_AF-A0A0S7XR49-F1
#
_entry.id   AF-A0A0S7XR49-F1
#
_cell.length_a   1.000
_cell.length_b   1.000
_cell.length_c   1.000
_cell.angle_alpha   90.00
_cell.angle_beta   90.00
_cell.angle_gamma   90.00
#
_symmetry.space_group_name_H-M   'P 1'
#
loop_
_entity.id
_entity.type
_entity.pdbx_description
1 polymer ?
#
loop_
_entity_poly.entity_id
_entity_poly.type
_entity_poly.pdbx_seq_one_letter_code
_entity_poly.pdbx_strand_id
1 'polypeptide(L)'
;MIYPKVKIGKGMKMGDYVIVGEPPRGKKPGELETVIGPNAILRSHTIIYAGNHIGRNFQTGHHVLIREENEIGSNVSIGSGSIIEHHVRIEDGVRIHSQA
;
A
#
# COMPACT_ATOMS: atom_id res chain seq x y z
N MET A 1 11.89 -3.82 -0.72
CA MET A 1 12.38 -2.90 -1.78
C MET A 1 11.50 -1.66 -1.80
N ILE A 2 12.08 -0.47 -1.88
CA ILE A 2 11.33 0.79 -1.97
C ILE A 2 11.82 1.54 -3.21
N TYR A 3 10.91 1.93 -4.08
CA TYR A 3 11.21 2.68 -5.30
C TYR A 3 11.35 4.19 -5.03
N PRO A 4 11.91 4.97 -5.98
CA PRO A 4 11.95 6.43 -5.89
C PRO A 4 10.55 7.06 -5.73
N LYS A 5 10.51 8.26 -5.14
CA LYS A 5 9.26 9.01 -4.83
C LYS A 5 8.26 8.27 -3.93
N VAL A 6 8.74 7.40 -3.05
CA VAL A 6 7.94 6.86 -1.95
C VAL A 6 8.22 7.69 -0.69
N LYS A 7 7.16 8.25 -0.09
CA LYS A 7 7.19 8.95 1.20
C LYS A 7 6.55 8.08 2.27
N ILE A 8 7.32 7.69 3.27
CA ILE A 8 6.88 6.81 4.36
C ILE A 8 6.86 7.59 5.68
N GLY A 9 5.74 7.54 6.37
CA GLY A 9 5.58 8.09 7.71
C GLY A 9 6.40 7.34 8.76
N LYS A 10 6.69 8.01 9.88
CA LYS A 10 7.45 7.44 10.99
C LYS A 10 6.76 6.19 11.58
N GLY A 11 7.55 5.27 12.12
CA GLY A 11 7.05 4.10 12.84
C GLY A 11 6.55 2.95 11.95
N MET A 12 6.81 3.00 10.64
CA MET A 12 6.44 1.91 9.73
C MET A 12 7.19 0.62 10.07
N LYS A 13 6.46 -0.51 10.03
CA LYS A 13 7.02 -1.86 10.16
C LYS A 13 6.81 -2.60 8.84
N MET A 14 7.88 -3.17 8.29
CA MET A 14 7.83 -3.97 7.07
C MET A 14 8.30 -5.39 7.38
N GLY A 15 7.53 -6.37 6.92
CA GLY A 15 7.97 -7.76 6.82
C GLY A 15 8.88 -7.99 5.61
N ASP A 16 9.33 -9.23 5.48
CA ASP A 16 10.23 -9.63 4.40
C ASP A 16 9.56 -9.52 3.03
N TYR A 17 10.36 -9.22 2.01
CA TYR A 17 9.93 -9.15 0.61
C TYR A 17 8.80 -8.16 0.31
N VAL A 18 8.59 -7.15 1.18
CA VAL A 18 7.68 -6.04 0.88
C VAL A 18 8.25 -5.16 -0.23
N ILE A 19 7.40 -4.78 -1.19
CA ILE A 19 7.72 -3.85 -2.29
C ILE A 19 6.77 -2.65 -2.21
N VAL A 20 7.32 -1.44 -2.29
CA VAL A 20 6.53 -0.20 -2.28
C VAL A 20 6.97 0.72 -3.42
N GLY A 21 5.99 1.22 -4.17
CA GLY A 21 6.18 2.13 -5.30
C GLY A 21 6.51 1.42 -6.62
N GLU A 22 6.10 0.15 -6.79
CA GLU A 22 6.29 -0.58 -8.04
C GLU A 22 5.64 0.18 -9.22
N PRO A 23 6.37 0.56 -10.27
CA PRO A 23 5.79 1.34 -11.36
C PRO A 23 4.73 0.51 -12.12
N PRO A 24 3.52 1.04 -12.35
CA PRO A 24 2.55 0.37 -13.20
C PRO A 24 3.00 0.38 -14.67
N ARG A 25 2.31 -0.40 -15.49
CA ARG A 25 2.60 -0.48 -16.93
C ARG A 25 2.53 0.91 -17.57
N GLY A 26 3.55 1.24 -18.35
CA GLY A 26 3.64 2.52 -19.06
C GLY A 26 4.17 3.68 -18.22
N LYS A 27 4.56 3.44 -16.96
CA LYS A 27 5.21 4.41 -16.08
C LYS A 27 6.64 4.01 -15.78
N LYS A 28 7.51 5.00 -15.55
CA LYS A 28 8.89 4.78 -15.09
C LYS A 28 8.97 4.86 -13.55
N PRO A 29 9.95 4.20 -12.91
CA PRO A 29 10.25 4.42 -11.49
C PRO A 29 10.35 5.91 -11.14
N GLY A 30 9.62 6.34 -10.10
CA GLY A 30 9.61 7.74 -9.66
C GLY A 30 8.80 8.70 -10.53
N GLU A 31 8.04 8.22 -11.52
CA GLU A 31 7.09 9.06 -12.26
C GLU A 31 5.89 9.43 -11.37
N LEU A 32 5.38 8.45 -10.61
CA LEU A 32 4.28 8.62 -9.66
C LEU A 32 4.80 8.66 -8.22
N GLU A 33 4.18 9.50 -7.39
CA GLU A 33 4.46 9.56 -5.96
C GLU A 33 3.60 8.55 -5.20
N THR A 34 4.17 7.90 -4.19
CA THR A 34 3.41 7.07 -3.24
C THR A 34 3.60 7.62 -1.85
N VAL A 35 2.51 7.84 -1.12
CA VAL A 35 2.53 8.35 0.24
C VAL A 35 1.89 7.32 1.16
N ILE A 36 2.60 6.93 2.21
CA ILE A 36 2.09 6.06 3.27
C ILE A 36 2.22 6.78 4.60
N GLY A 37 1.10 6.94 5.30
CA GLY A 37 1.04 7.59 6.60
C GLY A 37 1.84 6.86 7.70
N PRO A 38 1.98 7.50 8.88
CA PRO A 38 2.74 6.93 9.99
C PRO A 38 2.10 5.64 10.53
N ASN A 39 2.92 4.83 11.20
CA ASN A 39 2.55 3.59 11.87
C ASN A 39 1.93 2.52 10.96
N ALA A 40 2.25 2.53 9.66
CA ALA A 40 1.83 1.46 8.78
C ALA A 40 2.51 0.12 9.13
N ILE A 41 1.77 -0.98 8.99
CA ILE A 41 2.30 -2.34 9.15
C ILE A 41 2.08 -3.09 7.84
N LEU A 42 3.17 -3.28 7.08
CA LEU A 42 3.15 -4.03 5.84
C LEU A 42 3.70 -5.42 6.11
N ARG A 43 2.86 -6.45 6.07
CA ARG A 43 3.30 -7.83 6.29
C ARG A 43 3.93 -8.43 5.04
N SER A 44 4.64 -9.55 5.23
CA SER A 44 5.55 -10.10 4.21
C SER A 44 4.87 -10.30 2.85
N HIS A 45 5.64 -10.06 1.78
CA HIS A 45 5.19 -10.14 0.39
C HIS A 45 4.03 -9.17 0.03
N THR A 46 3.80 -8.12 0.81
CA THR A 46 2.92 -7.03 0.37
C THR A 46 3.58 -6.27 -0.77
N ILE A 47 2.84 -6.04 -1.85
CA ILE A 47 3.26 -5.22 -2.98
C ILE A 47 2.31 -4.02 -3.10
N ILE A 48 2.87 -2.82 -3.09
CA ILE A 48 2.13 -1.57 -3.29
C ILE A 48 2.70 -0.89 -4.54
N TYR A 49 1.87 -0.67 -5.54
CA TYR A 49 2.23 0.03 -6.77
C TYR A 49 2.41 1.54 -6.53
N ALA A 50 3.04 2.22 -7.48
CA ALA A 50 3.22 3.65 -7.43
C ALA A 50 1.88 4.40 -7.58
N GLY A 51 1.77 5.61 -7.00
CA GLY A 51 0.57 6.45 -7.11
C GLY A 51 -0.41 6.35 -5.94
N ASN A 52 -0.17 5.48 -4.95
CA ASN A 52 -1.08 5.32 -3.82
C ASN A 52 -0.93 6.42 -2.77
N HIS A 53 -2.06 6.89 -2.24
CA HIS A 53 -2.13 7.79 -1.09
C HIS A 53 -2.82 7.07 0.07
N ILE A 54 -2.04 6.68 1.08
CA ILE A 54 -2.47 5.81 2.17
C ILE A 54 -2.34 6.56 3.51
N GLY A 55 -3.42 6.56 4.29
CA GLY A 55 -3.51 7.22 5.60
C GLY A 55 -2.66 6.58 6.71
N ARG A 56 -2.85 7.06 7.94
CA ARG A 56 -2.12 6.56 9.13
C ARG A 56 -2.67 5.21 9.60
N ASN A 57 -1.84 4.46 10.33
CA ASN A 57 -2.22 3.19 10.96
C ASN A 57 -2.74 2.13 9.95
N PHE A 58 -2.30 2.21 8.70
CA PHE A 58 -2.66 1.26 7.66
C PHE A 58 -2.04 -0.12 7.92
N GLN A 59 -2.77 -1.19 7.66
CA GLN A 59 -2.28 -2.55 7.90
C GLN A 59 -2.57 -3.47 6.72
N THR A 60 -1.60 -4.29 6.36
CA THR A 60 -1.80 -5.40 5.43
C THR A 60 -1.59 -6.75 6.10
N GLY A 61 -2.32 -7.75 5.60
CA GLY A 61 -2.00 -9.16 5.74
C GLY A 61 -0.80 -9.56 4.87
N HIS A 62 -0.46 -10.84 4.88
CA HIS A 62 0.60 -11.35 3.99
C HIS A 62 0.10 -11.42 2.55
N HIS A 63 0.98 -11.24 1.57
CA HIS A 63 0.65 -11.36 0.14
C HIS A 63 -0.48 -10.42 -0.34
N VAL A 64 -0.60 -9.23 0.25
CA VAL A 64 -1.54 -8.22 -0.25
C VAL A 64 -0.96 -7.53 -1.49
N LEU A 65 -1.79 -7.38 -2.52
CA LEU A 65 -1.46 -6.60 -3.71
C LEU A 65 -2.33 -5.34 -3.74
N ILE A 66 -1.70 -4.17 -3.76
CA ILE A 66 -2.37 -2.89 -3.93
C ILE A 66 -1.87 -2.27 -5.22
N ARG A 67 -2.76 -2.16 -6.20
CA ARG A 67 -2.48 -1.53 -7.49
C ARG A 67 -2.39 -0.01 -7.39
N GLU A 68 -2.11 0.63 -8.50
CA GLU A 68 -1.78 2.05 -8.64
C GLU A 68 -2.96 2.99 -8.34
N GLU A 69 -2.62 4.24 -7.98
CA GLU A 69 -3.55 5.38 -7.94
C GLU A 69 -4.78 5.20 -7.02
N ASN A 70 -4.64 4.48 -5.89
CA ASN A 70 -5.71 4.42 -4.89
C ASN A 70 -5.62 5.52 -3.84
N GLU A 71 -6.77 5.88 -3.31
CA GLU A 71 -6.92 6.70 -2.10
C GLU A 71 -7.42 5.81 -0.95
N ILE A 72 -6.56 5.57 0.05
CA ILE A 72 -6.86 4.70 1.19
C ILE A 72 -6.80 5.53 2.47
N GLY A 73 -7.89 5.55 3.21
CA GLY A 73 -8.04 6.28 4.45
C GLY A 73 -7.17 5.78 5.61
N SER A 74 -7.39 6.38 6.77
CA SER A 74 -6.72 6.05 8.02
C SER A 74 -7.37 4.86 8.72
N ASN A 75 -6.57 4.10 9.47
CA ASN A 75 -7.01 2.94 10.25
C ASN A 75 -7.66 1.82 9.40
N VAL A 76 -7.28 1.73 8.12
CA VAL A 76 -7.73 0.68 7.20
C VAL A 76 -6.88 -0.59 7.40
N SER A 77 -7.52 -1.75 7.33
CA SER A 77 -6.83 -3.04 7.29
C SER A 77 -7.25 -3.88 6.08
N ILE A 78 -6.27 -4.45 5.39
CA ILE A 78 -6.48 -5.35 4.23
C ILE A 78 -5.96 -6.74 4.57
N GLY A 79 -6.83 -7.74 4.53
CA GLY A 79 -6.53 -9.12 4.89
C GLY A 79 -5.59 -9.82 3.92
N SER A 80 -4.99 -10.93 4.35
CA SER A 80 -3.96 -11.64 3.57
C SER A 80 -4.50 -12.13 2.23
N GLY A 81 -3.68 -12.04 1.18
CA GLY A 81 -4.02 -12.51 -0.16
C GLY A 81 -5.10 -11.71 -0.89
N SER A 82 -5.51 -10.56 -0.35
CA SER A 82 -6.50 -9.69 -1.02
C SER A 82 -5.84 -8.81 -2.07
N ILE A 83 -6.62 -8.41 -3.07
CA ILE A 83 -6.17 -7.54 -4.16
C ILE A 83 -7.02 -6.27 -4.17
N ILE A 84 -6.37 -5.12 -4.07
CA ILE A 84 -7.02 -3.83 -4.35
C ILE A 84 -6.62 -3.41 -5.76
N GLU A 85 -7.62 -3.34 -6.64
CA GLU A 85 -7.45 -2.84 -8.00
C GLU A 85 -7.10 -1.35 -8.03
N HIS A 86 -6.78 -0.82 -9.21
CA HIS A 86 -6.34 0.56 -9.36
C HIS A 86 -7.51 1.56 -9.28
N HIS A 87 -7.23 2.81 -8.91
CA HIS A 87 -8.21 3.92 -8.92
C HIS A 87 -9.44 3.70 -7.99
N VAL A 88 -9.25 2.98 -6.90
CA VAL A 88 -10.25 2.74 -5.86
C VAL A 88 -10.09 3.75 -4.71
N ARG A 89 -11.22 4.06 -4.08
CA ARG A 89 -11.28 4.83 -2.84
C ARG A 89 -11.75 3.94 -1.70
N ILE A 90 -10.97 3.87 -0.63
CA ILE A 90 -11.29 3.14 0.61
C ILE A 90 -11.30 4.15 1.75
N GLU A 91 -12.44 4.31 2.42
CA GLU A 91 -12.60 5.30 3.48
C GLU A 91 -12.00 4.85 4.82
N ASP A 92 -11.92 5.79 5.76
CA ASP A 92 -11.38 5.58 7.11
C ASP A 92 -12.05 4.40 7.84
N GLY A 93 -11.23 3.58 8.51
CA GLY A 93 -11.69 2.50 9.39
C GLY A 93 -12.25 1.25 8.68
N VAL A 94 -12.23 1.21 7.34
CA VAL A 94 -12.65 0.04 6.56
C VAL A 94 -11.77 -1.17 6.87
N ARG A 95 -12.39 -2.34 6.97
CA ARG A 95 -11.71 -3.63 7.12
C ARG A 95 -12.09 -4.55 5.98
N ILE A 96 -11.11 -4.91 5.18
CA ILE A 96 -11.22 -5.92 4.13
C ILE A 96 -10.60 -7.20 4.70
N HIS A 97 -11.35 -8.28 4.71
CA HIS A 97 -10.86 -9.57 5.19
C HIS A 97 -10.07 -10.29 4.08
N SER A 98 -9.41 -11.40 4.45
CA SER A 98 -8.49 -12.13 3.56
C SER A 98 -9.19 -12.66 2.30
N GLN A 99 -8.45 -12.68 1.19
CA GLN A 99 -8.89 -13.21 -0.11
C GLN A 99 -10.17 -12.53 -0.64
N ALA A 100 -10.30 -11.22 -0.38
CA ALA A 100 -11.34 -10.38 -0.96
C ALA A 100 -10.90 -9.79 -2.31
#